data_AF-A0A1M3MIT3-F1
#
_entry.id   AF-A0A1M3MIT3-F1
#
_cell.length_a   1.000
_cell.length_b   1.000
_cell.length_c   1.000
_cell.angle_alpha   90.00
_cell.angle_beta   90.00
_cell.angle_gamma   90.00
#
_symmetry.space_group_name_H-M   'P 1'
#
loop_
_entity.id
_entity.type
_entity.pdbx_description
1 polymer ?
#
loop_
_entity_poly.entity_id
_entity_poly.type
_entity_poly.pdbx_seq_one_letter_code
_entity_poly.pdbx_strand_id
1 'polypeptide(L)'
;MRNIIIGAGVIVALAGCTTSSSGTSGTLKQANQQATECDAHHFKRAVDKARCMNDADQVALPVMGNYADLVRYRMAKRIEIAQRLDAGKISRAQANSKIAAVYSQVASEANRRGAQFMAAQSQADAMQSIARSQSRMANAMEDANDLRAIFDQSGS
;
A
#
# COMPACT_ATOMS: atom_id res chain seq x y z
N MET A 1 -10.19 -20.60 -31.53
CA MET A 1 -8.91 -19.99 -31.11
C MET A 1 -9.10 -19.42 -29.70
N ARG A 2 -8.50 -20.07 -28.69
CA ARG A 2 -8.65 -19.76 -27.26
C ARG A 2 -7.59 -18.71 -26.89
N ASN A 3 -7.99 -17.45 -26.74
CA ASN A 3 -7.12 -16.41 -26.18
C ASN A 3 -7.40 -16.31 -24.68
N ILE A 4 -6.64 -17.08 -23.90
CA ILE A 4 -6.58 -16.98 -22.44
C ILE A 4 -5.69 -15.78 -22.13
N ILE A 5 -6.28 -14.65 -21.77
CA ILE A 5 -5.55 -13.54 -21.15
C ILE A 5 -5.65 -13.76 -19.64
N ILE A 6 -4.58 -14.30 -19.08
CA ILE A 6 -4.33 -14.42 -17.64
C ILE A 6 -4.11 -12.99 -17.12
N GLY A 7 -5.18 -12.34 -16.68
CA GLY A 7 -5.11 -11.08 -15.94
C GLY A 7 -4.64 -11.37 -14.52
N ALA A 8 -3.32 -11.52 -14.34
CA ALA A 8 -2.71 -11.70 -13.03
C ALA A 8 -3.09 -10.52 -12.11
N GLY A 9 -3.89 -10.81 -11.09
CA GLY A 9 -4.13 -9.92 -9.96
C GLY A 9 -2.83 -9.75 -9.18
N VAL A 10 -2.03 -8.77 -9.57
CA VAL A 10 -0.83 -8.39 -8.82
C VAL A 10 -1.27 -7.50 -7.66
N ILE A 11 -1.45 -8.13 -6.50
CA ILE A 11 -1.52 -7.44 -5.22
C ILE A 11 -0.08 -7.07 -4.85
N VAL A 12 0.23 -5.77 -4.94
CA VAL A 12 1.51 -5.22 -4.49
C VAL A 12 1.51 -5.26 -2.96
N ALA A 13 2.11 -6.31 -2.40
CA ALA A 13 2.36 -6.42 -0.97
C ALA A 13 3.58 -5.54 -0.62
N LEU A 14 3.32 -4.33 -0.14
CA LEU A 14 4.33 -3.50 0.51
C LEU A 14 4.63 -4.12 1.88
N ALA A 15 5.74 -4.83 1.97
CA ALA A 15 6.25 -5.41 3.21
C ALA A 15 6.72 -4.30 4.17
N GLY A 16 5.91 -4.02 5.18
CA GLY A 16 6.28 -3.30 6.41
C GLY A 16 6.13 -4.23 7.61
N CYS A 17 7.13 -4.23 8.49
CA CYS A 17 7.41 -5.26 9.49
C CYS A 17 6.30 -5.54 10.54
N THR A 18 6.05 -6.84 10.72
CA THR A 18 5.59 -7.58 11.92
C THR A 18 4.66 -6.89 12.93
N THR A 19 3.34 -7.10 12.77
CA THR A 19 2.42 -7.33 13.91
C THR A 19 1.29 -8.26 13.43
N SER A 20 1.24 -9.48 13.99
CA SER A 20 0.10 -10.43 14.00
C SER A 20 -0.59 -10.74 12.64
N SER A 21 0.06 -11.56 11.80
CA SER A 21 -0.40 -11.85 10.42
C SER A 21 -1.52 -12.90 10.27
N SER A 22 -2.10 -13.45 11.33
CA SER A 22 -3.13 -14.49 11.20
C SER A 22 -4.46 -13.96 10.62
N GLY A 23 -4.83 -12.71 10.91
CA GLY A 23 -6.09 -12.09 10.45
C GLY A 23 -6.02 -11.51 9.04
N THR A 24 -4.97 -10.75 8.73
CA THR A 24 -4.78 -10.07 7.44
C THR A 24 -4.66 -11.05 6.27
N SER A 25 -3.92 -12.14 6.46
CA SER A 25 -3.75 -13.17 5.42
C SER A 25 -5.06 -13.89 5.11
N GLY A 26 -5.93 -14.08 6.11
CA GLY A 26 -7.25 -14.70 5.93
C GLY A 26 -8.19 -13.83 5.11
N THR A 27 -8.29 -12.54 5.45
CA THR A 27 -9.15 -11.58 4.72
C THR A 27 -8.71 -11.40 3.27
N LEU A 28 -7.40 -11.26 3.01
CA LEU A 28 -6.89 -11.13 1.65
C LEU A 28 -7.10 -12.41 0.84
N LYS A 29 -6.93 -13.59 1.47
CA LYS A 29 -7.22 -14.88 0.82
C LYS A 29 -8.69 -14.97 0.43
N GLN A 30 -9.61 -14.62 1.32
CA GLN A 30 -11.04 -14.61 1.04
C GLN A 30 -11.40 -13.65 -0.09
N ALA A 31 -10.90 -12.41 -0.04
CA ALA A 31 -11.11 -11.42 -1.10
C ALA A 31 -10.63 -11.95 -2.47
N ASN A 32 -9.46 -12.61 -2.52
CA ASN A 32 -8.92 -13.20 -3.74
C ASN A 32 -9.75 -14.38 -4.27
N GLN A 33 -10.25 -15.24 -3.37
CA GLN A 33 -11.16 -16.33 -3.73
C GLN A 33 -12.43 -15.77 -4.36
N GLN A 34 -13.07 -14.79 -3.72
CA GLN A 34 -14.28 -14.17 -4.23
C GLN A 34 -14.04 -13.45 -5.57
N ALA A 35 -12.92 -12.73 -5.73
CA ALA A 35 -12.58 -12.11 -7.01
C ALA A 35 -12.40 -13.15 -8.13
N THR A 36 -11.78 -14.29 -7.82
CA THR A 36 -11.60 -15.40 -8.78
C THR A 36 -12.94 -16.00 -9.19
N GLU A 37 -13.86 -16.19 -8.25
CA GLU A 37 -15.23 -16.65 -8.51
C GLU A 37 -15.99 -15.65 -9.41
N CYS A 38 -15.88 -14.35 -9.11
CA CYS A 38 -16.45 -13.29 -9.95
C CYS A 38 -15.84 -13.25 -11.36
N ASP A 39 -14.56 -13.59 -11.53
CA ASP A 39 -13.95 -13.63 -12.85
C ASP A 39 -14.36 -14.86 -13.65
N ALA A 40 -14.57 -15.99 -12.99
CA ALA A 40 -15.05 -17.23 -13.61
C ALA A 40 -16.54 -17.18 -13.98
N HIS A 41 -17.35 -16.43 -13.22
CA HIS A 41 -18.77 -16.35 -13.46
C HIS A 41 -19.12 -15.52 -14.71
N HIS A 42 -20.07 -16.02 -15.50
CA HIS A 42 -20.54 -15.31 -16.69
C HIS A 42 -21.70 -14.38 -16.37
N PHE A 43 -21.42 -13.08 -16.31
CA PHE A 43 -22.44 -12.06 -16.08
C PHE A 43 -23.05 -11.54 -17.39
N LYS A 44 -24.38 -11.39 -17.42
CA LYS A 44 -25.10 -10.79 -18.55
C LYS A 44 -24.78 -9.31 -18.71
N ARG A 45 -24.66 -8.57 -17.60
CA ARG A 45 -24.31 -7.14 -17.59
C ARG A 45 -22.95 -6.94 -16.95
N ALA A 46 -22.16 -6.04 -17.52
CA ALA A 46 -20.86 -5.68 -16.98
C ALA A 46 -20.98 -5.07 -15.57
N VAL A 47 -22.07 -4.34 -15.29
CA VAL A 47 -22.30 -3.75 -13.96
C VAL A 47 -22.46 -4.80 -12.87
N ASP A 48 -23.04 -5.96 -13.19
CA ASP A 48 -23.21 -7.06 -12.23
C ASP A 48 -21.85 -7.71 -11.92
N LYS A 49 -21.01 -7.91 -12.95
CA LYS A 49 -19.61 -8.32 -12.75
C LYS A 49 -18.84 -7.32 -11.89
N ALA A 50 -18.99 -6.02 -12.18
CA ALA A 50 -18.30 -4.96 -11.46
C ALA A 50 -18.70 -4.92 -9.97
N ARG A 51 -19.98 -5.17 -9.65
CA ARG A 51 -20.46 -5.30 -8.27
C ARG A 51 -19.85 -6.50 -7.56
N CYS A 52 -19.87 -7.68 -8.19
CA CYS A 52 -19.23 -8.87 -7.63
C CYS A 52 -17.74 -8.61 -7.28
N MET A 53 -17.00 -8.00 -8.22
CA MET A 53 -15.59 -7.64 -7.99
C MET A 53 -15.43 -6.57 -6.89
N ASN A 54 -16.40 -5.66 -6.74
CA ASN A 54 -16.40 -4.66 -5.68
C ASN A 54 -16.70 -5.30 -4.31
N ASP A 55 -17.57 -6.31 -4.25
CA ASP A 55 -17.85 -7.05 -3.01
C ASP A 55 -16.58 -7.75 -2.50
N ALA A 56 -15.80 -8.35 -3.42
CA ALA A 56 -14.48 -8.90 -3.10
C ALA A 56 -13.50 -7.82 -2.58
N ASP A 57 -13.47 -6.65 -3.23
CA ASP A 57 -12.65 -5.52 -2.77
C ASP A 57 -13.10 -5.00 -1.40
N GLN A 58 -14.40 -5.08 -1.10
CA GLN A 58 -14.98 -4.64 0.16
C GLN A 58 -14.57 -5.54 1.33
N VAL A 59 -14.38 -6.85 1.07
CA VAL A 59 -13.76 -7.77 2.05
C VAL A 59 -12.34 -7.34 2.37
N ALA A 60 -11.56 -6.88 1.39
CA ALA A 60 -10.18 -6.45 1.60
C ALA A 60 -10.05 -5.07 2.30
N LEU A 61 -11.05 -4.18 2.19
CA LEU A 61 -10.97 -2.81 2.71
C LEU A 61 -10.44 -2.65 4.16
N PRO A 62 -10.89 -3.45 5.15
CA PRO A 62 -10.46 -3.29 6.55
C PRO A 62 -8.95 -3.44 6.76
N VAL A 63 -8.27 -4.18 5.88
CA VAL A 63 -6.83 -4.45 5.99
C VAL A 63 -5.96 -3.56 5.09
N MET A 64 -6.56 -2.65 4.33
CA MET A 64 -5.84 -1.78 3.39
C MET A 64 -5.25 -0.52 4.04
N GLY A 65 -5.62 -0.21 5.28
CA GLY A 65 -5.10 0.95 6.03
C GLY A 65 -5.17 2.26 5.21
N ASN A 66 -4.02 2.92 5.07
CA ASN A 66 -3.87 4.20 4.35
C ASN A 66 -4.08 4.12 2.82
N TYR A 67 -4.38 2.93 2.28
CA TYR A 67 -4.68 2.70 0.87
C TYR A 67 -6.16 2.39 0.61
N ALA A 68 -7.01 2.38 1.64
CA ALA A 68 -8.44 2.09 1.50
C ALA A 68 -9.16 3.09 0.58
N ASP A 69 -8.72 4.35 0.53
CA ASP A 69 -9.23 5.36 -0.40
C ASP A 69 -8.96 4.99 -1.86
N LEU A 70 -7.77 4.46 -2.17
CA LEU A 70 -7.41 4.03 -3.53
C LEU A 70 -8.27 2.84 -3.99
N VAL A 71 -8.59 1.92 -3.07
CA VAL A 71 -9.50 0.80 -3.36
C VAL A 71 -10.91 1.32 -3.64
N ARG A 72 -11.44 2.24 -2.82
CA ARG A 72 -12.76 2.85 -3.07
C ARG A 72 -12.80 3.60 -4.39
N TYR A 73 -11.73 4.31 -4.75
CA TYR A 73 -11.60 4.97 -6.05
C TYR A 73 -11.68 3.96 -7.20
N ARG A 74 -10.94 2.85 -7.12
CA ARG A 74 -11.01 1.77 -8.11
C ARG A 74 -12.40 1.17 -8.23
N MET A 75 -13.06 0.89 -7.10
CA MET A 75 -14.42 0.34 -7.06
C MET A 75 -15.42 1.26 -7.78
N ALA A 76 -15.35 2.56 -7.52
CA ALA A 76 -16.20 3.55 -8.17
C ALA A 76 -15.97 3.61 -9.69
N LYS A 77 -14.70 3.65 -10.12
CA LYS A 77 -14.35 3.66 -11.55
C LYS A 77 -14.74 2.38 -12.27
N ARG A 78 -14.66 1.22 -11.61
CA ARG A 78 -15.10 -0.06 -12.18
C ARG A 78 -16.58 -0.02 -12.52
N ILE A 79 -17.42 0.53 -11.64
CA ILE A 79 -18.87 0.68 -11.89
C ILE A 79 -19.13 1.69 -13.01
N GLU A 80 -18.47 2.85 -13.00
CA GLU A 80 -18.64 3.87 -14.05
C GLU A 80 -18.33 3.29 -15.45
N ILE A 81 -17.21 2.57 -15.58
CA ILE A 81 -16.81 1.94 -16.84
C ILE A 81 -17.82 0.86 -17.25
N ALA A 82 -18.25 0.02 -16.30
CA ALA A 82 -19.21 -1.04 -16.56
C ALA A 82 -20.57 -0.48 -17.03
N GLN A 83 -21.06 0.59 -16.41
CA GLN A 83 -22.29 1.27 -16.84
C GLN A 83 -22.16 1.83 -18.26
N ARG A 84 -21.02 2.42 -18.61
CA ARG A 84 -20.77 2.92 -19.96
C ARG A 84 -20.69 1.79 -20.99
N LEU A 85 -20.12 0.64 -20.61
CA LEU A 85 -20.05 -0.54 -21.47
C LEU A 85 -21.45 -1.11 -21.71
N ASP A 86 -22.25 -1.29 -20.66
CA ASP A 86 -23.63 -1.79 -20.76
C ASP A 86 -24.53 -0.84 -21.56
N ALA A 87 -24.29 0.46 -21.45
CA ALA A 87 -24.98 1.48 -22.24
C ALA A 87 -24.48 1.60 -23.69
N GLY A 88 -23.51 0.77 -24.12
CA GLY A 88 -22.92 0.83 -25.47
C GLY A 88 -22.11 2.10 -25.76
N LYS A 89 -21.83 2.93 -24.75
CA LYS A 89 -21.10 4.20 -24.90
C LYS A 89 -19.60 4.01 -25.09
N ILE A 90 -19.08 2.82 -24.78
CA ILE A 90 -17.70 2.41 -25.01
C ILE A 90 -17.68 0.95 -25.46
N SER A 91 -16.68 0.57 -26.25
CA SER A 91 -16.46 -0.83 -26.62
C SER A 91 -15.85 -1.63 -25.48
N ARG A 92 -15.91 -2.97 -25.55
CA ARG A 92 -15.24 -3.85 -24.59
C ARG A 92 -13.72 -3.60 -24.54
N ALA A 93 -13.09 -3.35 -25.68
CA ALA A 93 -11.67 -3.03 -25.74
C ALA A 93 -11.34 -1.71 -25.01
N GLN A 94 -12.18 -0.67 -25.21
CA GLN A 94 -12.05 0.59 -24.50
C GLN A 94 -12.28 0.43 -22.99
N ALA A 95 -13.26 -0.38 -22.59
CA ALA A 95 -13.51 -0.68 -21.18
C ALA A 95 -12.28 -1.35 -20.54
N ASN A 96 -11.71 -2.37 -21.20
CA ASN A 96 -10.50 -3.04 -20.72
C ASN A 96 -9.32 -2.09 -20.56
N SER A 97 -9.09 -1.22 -21.56
CA SER A 97 -8.03 -0.20 -21.50
C SER A 97 -8.25 0.78 -20.34
N LYS A 98 -9.48 1.26 -20.15
CA LYS A 98 -9.84 2.17 -19.04
C LYS A 98 -9.65 1.52 -17.69
N ILE A 99 -10.05 0.26 -17.53
CA ILE A 99 -9.82 -0.50 -16.31
C ILE A 99 -8.32 -0.60 -16.05
N ALA A 100 -7.51 -1.04 -17.03
CA ALA A 100 -6.06 -1.14 -16.88
C ALA A 100 -5.42 0.21 -16.46
N ALA A 101 -5.85 1.32 -17.05
CA ALA A 101 -5.39 2.65 -16.68
C ALA A 101 -5.71 3.00 -15.21
N VAL A 102 -6.92 2.67 -14.72
CA VAL A 102 -7.30 2.88 -13.31
C VAL A 102 -6.40 2.06 -12.37
N TYR A 103 -6.11 0.81 -12.70
CA TYR A 103 -5.21 -0.02 -11.92
C TYR A 103 -3.79 0.54 -11.89
N SER A 104 -3.28 0.99 -13.04
CA SER A 104 -1.97 1.64 -13.13
C SER A 104 -1.92 2.92 -12.28
N GLN A 105 -2.94 3.76 -12.34
CA GLN A 105 -3.03 4.98 -11.53
C GLN A 105 -3.00 4.67 -10.03
N VAL A 106 -3.78 3.69 -9.59
CA VAL A 106 -3.82 3.25 -8.18
C VAL A 106 -2.47 2.71 -7.73
N ALA A 107 -1.82 1.87 -8.56
CA ALA A 107 -0.51 1.31 -8.25
C ALA A 107 0.57 2.39 -8.18
N SER A 108 0.60 3.33 -9.14
CA SER A 108 1.53 4.45 -9.13
C SER A 108 1.36 5.34 -7.90
N GLU A 109 0.13 5.63 -7.50
CA GLU A 109 -0.14 6.42 -6.30
C GLU A 109 0.25 5.68 -5.01
N ALA A 110 -0.04 4.38 -4.92
CA ALA A 110 0.39 3.55 -3.79
C ALA A 110 1.93 3.51 -3.67
N ASN A 111 2.63 3.35 -4.79
CA ASN A 111 4.09 3.38 -4.85
C ASN A 111 4.64 4.76 -4.45
N ARG A 112 4.03 5.84 -4.95
CA ARG A 112 4.41 7.21 -4.57
C ARG A 112 4.28 7.43 -3.07
N ARG A 113 3.16 7.03 -2.47
CA ARG A 113 2.95 7.12 -1.01
C ARG A 113 3.98 6.27 -0.26
N GLY A 114 4.20 5.01 -0.69
CA GLY A 114 5.19 4.13 -0.09
C GLY A 114 6.61 4.72 -0.11
N ALA A 115 7.04 5.29 -1.24
CA ALA A 115 8.33 5.97 -1.36
C ALA A 115 8.44 7.17 -0.43
N GLN A 116 7.37 7.96 -0.26
CA GLN A 116 7.35 9.09 0.67
C GLN A 116 7.46 8.63 2.13
N PHE A 117 6.78 7.55 2.52
CA PHE A 117 6.92 6.98 3.86
C PHE A 117 8.34 6.48 4.12
N MET A 118 8.95 5.76 3.16
CA MET A 118 10.35 5.30 3.31
C MET A 118 11.34 6.46 3.39
N ALA A 119 11.15 7.52 2.59
CA ALA A 119 12.01 8.70 2.63
C ALA A 119 11.87 9.47 3.96
N ALA A 120 10.64 9.58 4.49
CA ALA A 120 10.41 10.18 5.80
C ALA A 120 11.02 9.34 6.93
N GLN A 121 10.93 8.01 6.84
CA GLN A 121 11.53 7.10 7.81
C GLN A 121 13.05 7.19 7.80
N SER A 122 13.69 7.17 6.62
CA SER A 122 15.15 7.29 6.53
C SER A 122 15.66 8.63 7.07
N GLN A 123 14.91 9.72 6.84
CA GLN A 123 15.22 11.02 7.43
C GLN A 123 15.08 11.01 8.96
N ALA A 124 14.02 10.42 9.49
CA ALA A 124 13.82 10.30 10.94
C ALA A 124 14.92 9.46 11.61
N ASP A 125 15.32 8.34 11.00
CA ASP A 125 16.38 7.47 11.50
C ASP A 125 17.74 8.19 11.47
N ALA A 126 18.03 8.94 10.40
CA ALA A 126 19.22 9.78 10.30
C ALA A 126 19.24 10.85 11.41
N MET A 127 18.13 11.56 11.64
CA MET A 127 18.03 12.55 12.72
C MET A 127 18.21 11.93 14.10
N GLN A 128 17.64 10.75 14.35
CA GLN A 128 17.85 10.04 15.60
C GLN A 128 19.31 9.61 15.79
N SER A 129 19.99 9.18 14.73
CA SER A 129 21.41 8.84 14.79
C SER A 129 22.28 10.04 15.16
N ILE A 130 21.95 11.23 14.63
CA ILE A 130 22.63 12.50 14.93
C ILE A 130 22.36 12.95 16.37
N ALA A 131 21.12 12.84 16.85
CA ALA A 131 20.79 13.16 18.24
C ALA A 131 21.54 12.24 19.23
N ARG A 132 21.67 10.96 18.90
CA ARG A 132 22.45 9.98 19.68
C ARG A 132 23.96 10.23 19.62
N SER A 133 24.48 10.78 18.52
CA SER A 133 25.91 11.13 18.45
C SER A 133 26.21 12.41 19.24
N GLN A 134 25.35 13.43 19.17
CA GLN A 134 25.51 14.67 19.94
C GLN A 134 25.44 14.43 21.45
N SER A 135 24.48 13.64 21.93
CA SER A 135 24.40 13.27 23.36
C SER A 135 25.64 12.52 23.85
N ARG A 136 26.19 11.59 23.06
CA ARG A 136 27.45 10.92 23.41
C ARG A 136 28.64 11.88 23.45
N MET A 137 28.68 12.86 22.55
CA MET A 137 29.75 13.86 22.50
C MET A 137 29.66 14.84 23.67
N ALA A 138 28.46 15.26 24.06
CA ALA A 138 28.21 16.09 25.23
C ALA A 138 28.65 15.39 26.52
N ASN A 139 28.23 14.13 26.73
CA ASN A 139 28.63 13.36 27.91
C ASN A 139 30.16 13.13 27.96
N ALA A 140 30.82 12.93 26.82
CA ALA A 140 32.27 12.78 26.76
C ALA A 140 33.02 14.09 27.08
N MET A 141 32.47 15.24 26.70
CA MET A 141 33.05 16.55 27.08
C MET A 141 32.89 16.83 28.57
N GLU A 142 31.74 16.46 29.15
CA GLU A 142 31.46 16.61 30.58
C GLU A 142 32.41 15.74 31.42
N ASP A 143 32.56 14.46 31.05
CA ASP A 143 33.49 13.53 31.71
C ASP A 143 34.96 13.99 31.60
N ALA A 144 35.36 14.52 30.44
CA ALA A 144 36.70 15.08 30.26
C ALA A 144 36.95 16.35 31.10
N ASN A 145 35.92 17.16 31.34
CA ASN A 145 36.01 18.36 32.17
C ASN A 145 36.09 18.00 33.67
N ASP A 146 35.30 17.03 34.12
CA ASP A 146 35.33 16.54 35.50
C ASP A 146 36.68 15.89 35.85
N LEU A 147 37.22 15.07 34.94
CA LEU A 147 38.56 14.50 35.10
C LEU A 147 39.63 15.58 35.28
N ARG A 148 39.55 16.65 34.49
CA ARG A 148 40.50 17.77 34.58
C ARG A 148 40.40 18.52 35.91
N ALA A 149 39.19 18.75 36.42
CA ALA A 149 38.97 19.40 37.70
C ALA A 149 39.50 18.57 38.89
N ILE A 150 39.41 17.24 38.82
CA ILE A 150 39.97 16.33 39.84
C ILE A 150 41.51 16.39 39.86
N PHE A 151 42.15 16.42 38.69
CA PHE A 151 43.60 16.55 38.59
C PHE A 151 44.13 17.89 39.12
N ASP A 152 43.41 19.00 38.90
CA ASP A 152 43.81 20.31 39.43
C ASP A 152 43.64 20.41 40.97
N GLN A 153 42.68 19.71 41.57
CA GLN A 153 42.50 19.69 43.04
C GLN A 153 43.50 18.79 43.79
N SER A 154 44.10 17.81 43.14
CA SER A 154 45.02 16.85 43.76
C SER A 154 46.50 17.28 43.71
N GLY A 155 46.77 18.46 43.13
CA GLY A 155 48.11 19.05 43.01
C GLY A 155 48.43 20.18 44.00
N SER A 156 47.65 20.38 45.07
CA SER A 156 47.91 21.36 46.15
C SER A 156 48.35 20.68 47.44
#